data_AF-A0A0D8ZQA8-F1
#
_entry.id   AF-A0A0D8ZQA8-F1
#
_cell.length_a   1.000
_cell.length_b   1.000
_cell.length_c   1.000
_cell.angle_alpha   90.00
_cell.angle_beta   90.00
_cell.angle_gamma   90.00
#
_symmetry.space_group_name_H-M   'P 1'
#
loop_
_entity.id
_entity.type
_entity.pdbx_description
1 polymer ?
#
loop_
_entity_poly.entity_id
_entity_poly.type
_entity_poly.pdbx_seq_one_letter_code
_entity_poly.pdbx_strand_id
1 'polypeptide(L)'
;MITIDLTLKNTAFPVSVQRKSAEEAESVYTQILEAMRSGQPEILELTCDRQGEKRVAVRSSEILGIQMAQKDSSAAGGGRPPGFFAMSEST
;
A
#
# COMPACT_ATOMS: atom_id res chain seq x y z
N MET A 1 -5.03 6.76 -6.99
CA MET A 1 -5.43 5.56 -6.23
C MET A 1 -4.42 5.38 -5.12
N ILE A 2 -4.90 5.21 -3.89
CA ILE A 2 -4.04 5.15 -2.71
C ILE A 2 -3.89 3.69 -2.31
N THR A 3 -2.65 3.28 -2.07
CA THR A 3 -2.32 1.92 -1.65
C THR A 3 -1.80 1.97 -0.23
N ILE A 4 -2.31 1.07 0.59
CA ILE A 4 -1.89 0.83 1.97
C ILE A 4 -1.24 -0.54 1.98
N ASP A 5 0.06 -0.57 2.24
CA ASP A 5 0.86 -1.78 2.31
C ASP A 5 1.09 -2.17 3.76
N LEU A 6 0.67 -3.39 4.12
CA LEU A 6 0.89 -3.97 5.43
C LEU A 6 2.06 -4.95 5.36
N THR A 7 3.09 -4.70 6.16
CA THR A 7 4.19 -5.64 6.33
C THR A 7 3.88 -6.56 7.51
N LEU A 8 3.76 -7.86 7.26
CA LEU A 8 3.45 -8.85 8.30
C LEU A 8 4.70 -9.63 8.71
N LYS A 9 4.68 -10.17 9.94
CA LYS A 9 5.71 -11.10 10.40
C LYS A 9 5.78 -12.32 9.49
N ASN A 10 7.00 -12.70 9.11
CA ASN A 10 7.29 -13.90 8.31
C ASN A 10 6.63 -13.96 6.92
N THR A 11 6.18 -12.82 6.37
CA THR A 11 5.64 -12.77 5.00
C THR A 11 6.62 -12.09 4.06
N ALA A 12 6.97 -12.76 2.96
CA ALA A 12 7.94 -12.25 1.98
C ALA A 12 7.44 -11.02 1.21
N PHE A 13 6.12 -10.86 1.07
CA PHE A 13 5.51 -9.74 0.34
C PHE A 13 4.46 -9.03 1.21
N PRO A 14 4.38 -7.70 1.12
CA PRO A 14 3.39 -6.94 1.86
C PRO A 14 1.99 -7.23 1.35
N VAL A 15 1.02 -7.11 2.23
CA VAL A 15 -0.40 -7.21 1.90
C VAL A 15 -0.91 -5.83 1.53
N SER A 16 -1.22 -5.63 0.25
CA SER A 16 -1.70 -4.35 -0.26
C SER A 16 -3.23 -4.27 -0.27
N VAL A 17 -3.73 -3.20 0.34
CA VAL A 17 -5.12 -2.74 0.30
C VAL A 17 -5.19 -1.43 -0.48
N GLN A 18 -6.23 -1.23 -1.28
CA GLN A 18 -6.36 0.01 -2.06
C GLN A 18 -7.69 0.70 -1.82
N ARG A 19 -7.62 2.04 -1.75
CA ARG A 19 -8.75 2.95 -1.61
C ARG A 19 -8.81 3.94 -2.77
N LYS A 20 -10.02 4.32 -3.14
CA LYS A 20 -10.26 5.37 -4.16
C LYS A 20 -10.12 6.76 -3.55
N SER A 21 -10.65 6.97 -2.34
CA SER A 21 -10.61 8.25 -1.63
C SER A 21 -9.43 8.35 -0.66
N ALA A 22 -8.90 9.57 -0.49
CA ALA A 22 -7.88 9.87 0.52
C ALA A 22 -8.42 9.76 1.94
N GLU A 23 -9.64 10.25 2.17
CA GLU A 23 -10.30 10.18 3.47
C GLU A 23 -10.52 8.72 3.91
N GLU A 24 -10.98 7.86 3.00
CA GLU A 24 -11.14 6.43 3.29
C GLU A 24 -9.79 5.75 3.53
N ALA A 25 -8.73 6.16 2.83
CA ALA A 25 -7.40 5.62 3.03
C ALA A 25 -6.82 6.01 4.40
N GLU A 26 -6.98 7.28 4.80
CA GLU A 26 -6.56 7.79 6.11
C GLU A 26 -7.35 7.14 7.26
N SER A 27 -8.66 6.94 7.07
CA SER A 27 -9.50 6.24 8.03
C SER A 27 -9.01 4.80 8.26
N VAL A 28 -8.74 4.05 7.19
CA VAL A 28 -8.18 2.69 7.28
C VAL A 28 -6.79 2.69 7.90
N TYR A 29 -5.92 3.62 7.52
CA TYR A 29 -4.58 3.74 8.09
C TYR A 29 -4.64 3.98 9.61
N THR A 30 -5.52 4.90 10.04
CA THR A 30 -5.72 5.22 11.46
C THR A 30 -6.28 4.03 12.22
N GLN A 31 -7.29 3.35 11.68
CA GLN A 31 -7.86 2.14 12.27
C GLN A 31 -6.79 1.07 12.51
N ILE A 32 -5.93 0.79 11.51
CA ILE A 32 -4.87 -0.20 11.65
C ILE A 32 -3.84 0.25 12.70
N LEU A 33 -3.48 1.53 12.71
CA LEU A 33 -2.51 2.07 13.66
C LEU A 33 -3.01 2.00 15.11
N GLU A 34 -4.29 2.27 15.34
CA GLU A 34 -4.94 2.12 16.65
C GLU A 34 -4.96 0.67 17.10
N ALA A 35 -5.33 -0.25 16.21
CA ALA A 35 -5.31 -1.69 16.46
C ALA A 35 -3.91 -2.22 16.82
N MET A 36 -2.87 -1.68 16.17
CA MET A 36 -1.48 -2.00 16.51
C MET A 36 -1.07 -1.45 17.89
N ARG A 37 -1.61 -0.29 18.30
CA ARG A 37 -1.30 0.37 19.57
C ARG A 37 -2.09 -0.17 20.76
N SER A 38 -3.24 -0.78 20.53
CA SER A 38 -4.14 -1.26 21.58
C SER A 38 -3.50 -2.28 22.53
N GLY A 39 -2.47 -2.99 22.07
CA GLY A 39 -1.83 -4.08 22.80
C GLY A 39 -2.70 -5.34 22.90
N GLN A 40 -3.93 -5.31 22.38
CA GLN A 40 -4.85 -6.43 22.34
C GLN A 40 -4.92 -6.97 20.90
N PRO A 41 -4.52 -8.23 20.66
CA PRO A 41 -4.63 -8.82 19.34
C PRO A 41 -6.08 -8.88 18.89
N GLU A 42 -6.39 -8.26 17.76
CA GLU A 42 -7.68 -8.34 17.09
C GLU A 42 -7.53 -8.71 15.61
N ILE A 43 -8.63 -9.10 14.98
CA ILE A 43 -8.67 -9.39 13.54
C ILE A 43 -9.22 -8.16 12.83
N LEU A 44 -8.44 -7.62 11.90
CA LEU A 44 -8.84 -6.54 11.02
C LEU A 44 -9.26 -7.10 9.68
N GLU A 45 -10.52 -6.90 9.31
CA GLU A 45 -11.04 -7.20 7.99
C GLU A 45 -11.01 -5.95 7.11
N LEU A 46 -10.22 -6.00 6.04
CA LEU A 46 -10.00 -4.94 5.08
C LEU A 46 -10.55 -5.36 3.71
N THR A 47 -11.35 -4.51 3.10
CA THR A 47 -11.82 -4.66 1.71
C THR A 47 -10.88 -3.98 0.73
N CYS A 48 -10.96 -4.26 -0.57
CA CYS A 48 -10.21 -3.56 -1.62
C CYS A 48 -11.13 -2.98 -2.69
N ASP A 49 -11.03 -1.68 -2.98
CA ASP A 49 -11.89 -1.06 -4.00
C ASP A 49 -11.48 -1.43 -5.44
N ARG A 50 -10.23 -1.87 -5.62
CA ARG A 50 -9.72 -2.32 -6.92
C ARG A 50 -10.32 -3.66 -7.36
N GLN A 51 -10.56 -4.52 -6.37
CA GLN A 51 -11.02 -5.89 -6.54
C GLN A 51 -12.05 -6.11 -5.45
N GLY A 52 -13.31 -5.79 -5.75
CA GLY A 52 -14.40 -5.81 -4.76
C GLY A 52 -14.64 -7.17 -4.11
N GLU A 53 -14.19 -8.26 -4.75
CA GLU A 53 -14.23 -9.62 -4.20
C GLU A 53 -13.04 -9.93 -3.28
N LYS A 54 -11.99 -9.11 -3.30
CA LYS A 54 -10.81 -9.29 -2.44
C LYS A 54 -11.09 -8.71 -1.05
N ARG A 55 -11.27 -9.63 -0.09
CA ARG A 55 -11.26 -9.35 1.34
C ARG A 55 -9.95 -9.87 1.94
N VAL A 56 -9.39 -9.09 2.85
CA VAL A 56 -8.14 -9.38 3.53
C VAL A 56 -8.43 -9.37 5.02
N ALA A 57 -8.09 -10.45 5.72
CA ALA A 57 -8.13 -10.49 7.18
C ALA A 57 -6.71 -10.64 7.72
N VAL A 58 -6.32 -9.76 8.65
CA VAL A 58 -5.00 -9.80 9.29
C VAL A 58 -5.14 -9.65 10.80
N ARG A 59 -4.26 -10.30 11.56
CA ARG A 59 -4.19 -10.10 13.02
C ARG A 59 -3.32 -8.89 13.34
N SER A 60 -3.82 -7.96 14.15
CA SER A 60 -3.11 -6.72 14.48
C SER A 60 -1.72 -6.95 15.08
N SER A 61 -1.56 -8.01 15.89
CA SER A 61 -0.28 -8.37 16.51
C SER A 61 0.78 -8.94 15.56
N GLU A 62 0.41 -9.24 14.32
CA GLU A 62 1.34 -9.71 13.27
C GLU A 62 1.79 -8.59 12.32
N ILE A 63 1.20 -7.40 12.43
CA ILE A 63 1.57 -6.25 11.61
C ILE A 63 2.83 -5.62 12.20
N LEU A 64 3.89 -5.55 11.40
CA LEU A 64 5.17 -4.92 11.75
C LEU A 64 5.24 -3.46 11.32
N GLY A 65 4.55 -3.12 10.23
CA GLY A 65 4.56 -1.78 9.68
C GLY A 65 3.44 -1.57 8.68
N ILE A 66 3.08 -0.30 8.53
CA ILE A 66 2.07 0.18 7.59
C ILE A 66 2.66 1.33 6.78
N GLN A 67 2.42 1.31 5.48
CA GLN A 67 2.82 2.38 4.57
C GLN A 67 1.61 2.78 3.72
N MET A 68 1.30 4.07 3.69
CA MET A 68 0.32 4.64 2.78
C MET A 68 1.05 5.40 1.67
N ALA A 69 0.78 5.04 0.42
CA ALA A 69 1.39 5.68 -0.74
C ALA A 69 0.31 6.05 -1.76
N GLN A 70 0.30 7.33 -2.16
CA GLN A 70 -0.42 7.76 -3.35
C GLN A 70 0.48 7.55 -4.55
N LYS A 71 0.09 6.66 -5.46
CA LYS A 71 0.76 6.57 -6.74
C LYS A 71 0.29 7.74 -7.60
N ASP A 72 1.02 8.84 -7.55
CA ASP A 72 0.85 9.92 -8.51
C ASP A 72 1.36 9.43 -9.87
N SER A 73 0.47 9.39 -10.85
CA SER A 73 0.77 9.01 -12.23
C SER A 73 1.78 9.96 -12.92
N SER A 74 2.30 10.98 -12.24
CA SER A 74 3.27 11.94 -12.75
C SER A 74 4.74 11.50 -12.60
N ALA A 75 5.06 10.50 -11.78
CA ALA A 75 6.45 10.05 -11.58
C ALA A 75 6.93 9.00 -12.61
N ALA A 76 6.07 8.59 -13.55
CA ALA A 76 6.43 7.67 -14.64
C ALA A 76 6.66 8.38 -16.00
N GLY A 77 6.76 9.72 -16.02
CA GLY A 77 6.91 10.51 -17.24
C GLY A 77 8.01 11.56 -17.24
N GLY A 78 8.82 11.65 -16.18
CA GLY A 78 9.86 12.67 -16.04
C GLY A 78 11.22 12.26 -16.59
N GLY A 79 11.38 12.24 -17.92
CA GLY A 79 12.66 12.59 -18.57
C GLY A 79 13.83 11.59 -18.56
N ARG A 80 13.70 10.35 -18.11
CA ARG A 80 14.73 9.32 -18.35
C ARG A 80 14.28 8.39 -19.48
N PRO A 81 14.78 8.55 -20.72
CA PRO A 81 14.57 7.55 -21.75
C PRO A 81 15.15 6.22 -21.25
N PRO A 82 14.49 5.08 -21.55
CA PRO A 82 15.02 3.76 -21.22
C PRO A 82 16.43 3.65 -21.80
N GLY A 83 17.38 3.18 -20.99
CA GLY A 83 18.83 3.28 -21.24
C GLY A 83 19.34 2.69 -22.56
N PHE A 84 18.50 2.00 -23.32
CA PHE A 84 18.76 1.58 -24.68
C PHE A 84 18.75 2.75 -25.70
N PHE A 85 17.92 3.78 -25.50
CA PHE A 85 17.81 4.95 -26.40
C PHE A 85 18.79 6.09 -26.08
N ALA A 86 19.42 6.09 -24.91
CA ALA A 86 20.37 7.15 -24.52
C ALA A 86 21.73 7.07 -25.25
N MET A 87 21.99 5.97 -25.97
CA MET A 87 23.27 5.73 -26.66
C MET A 87 23.29 6.22 -28.11
N SER A 88 22.17 6.68 -28.67
CA SER A 88 22.06 7.04 -30.09
C SER A 88 22.22 8.54 -30.39
N GLU A 89 22.41 9.40 -29.39
CA GLU A 89 22.41 10.86 -29.57
C GLU A 89 23.81 11.48 -29.39
N SER A 90 24.83 10.85 -29.99
CA SER A 90 26.17 11.43 -30.13
C SER A 90 26.65 11.30 -31.57
N THR A 91 26.09 12.11 -32.47
CA THR A 91 26.67 12.45 -33.78
C THR A 91 26.19 13.82 -34.19
#